data_AF-A0A924K2C6-F1
#
_entry.id   AF-A0A924K2C6-F1
#
_cell.length_a   1.000
_cell.length_b   1.000
_cell.length_c   1.000
_cell.angle_alpha   90.00
_cell.angle_beta   90.00
_cell.angle_gamma   90.00
#
_symmetry.space_group_name_H-M   'P 1'
#
loop_
_entity.id
_entity.type
_entity.pdbx_description
1 polymer ?
#
loop_
_entity_poly.entity_id
_entity_poly.type
_entity_poly.pdbx_seq_one_letter_code
_entity_poly.pdbx_strand_id
1 'polypeptide(L)'
;AIAVLSSAGVAGVANPGAHGFSEILYAFTSAANNNGSAFAGLSANTPFYNTMLALAMWLGRFGVIIPVLAIAGSLAAKKRLPVTAGTMPTHGPLFVMLLIGTVLLVGLLNYVPALALGPVVEHLMLWPGK
;
A
#
# COMPACT_ATOMS: atom_id res chain seq x y z
N ALA A 1 -13.04 -3.93 0.56
CA ALA A 1 -14.40 -4.33 0.95
C ALA A 1 -14.89 -5.58 0.20
N ILE A 2 -14.87 -5.61 -1.14
CA ILE A 2 -15.45 -6.74 -1.93
C ILE A 2 -14.86 -8.10 -1.54
N ALA A 3 -13.53 -8.24 -1.50
CA ALA A 3 -12.89 -9.53 -1.19
C ALA A 3 -13.14 -10.04 0.23
N VAL A 4 -13.37 -9.14 1.20
CA VAL A 4 -13.60 -9.53 2.61
C VAL A 4 -15.07 -9.78 2.93
N LEU A 5 -16.00 -9.45 2.02
CA LEU A 5 -17.45 -9.64 2.20
C LEU A 5 -18.06 -10.66 1.23
N SER A 6 -17.42 -10.88 0.07
CA SER A 6 -17.92 -11.84 -0.92
C SER A 6 -17.54 -13.26 -0.57
N SER A 7 -18.44 -14.21 -0.83
CA SER A 7 -18.18 -15.65 -0.66
C SER A 7 -16.97 -16.10 -1.46
N ALA A 8 -16.83 -15.63 -2.70
CA ALA A 8 -15.69 -15.95 -3.57
C ALA A 8 -14.35 -15.44 -3.03
N GLY A 9 -14.33 -14.30 -2.34
CA GLY A 9 -13.11 -13.75 -1.74
C GLY A 9 -12.71 -14.48 -0.45
N VAL A 10 -13.66 -14.77 0.44
CA VAL A 10 -13.32 -15.42 1.72
C VAL A 10 -13.08 -16.93 1.59
N ALA A 11 -13.53 -17.57 0.50
CA ALA A 11 -13.42 -19.03 0.31
C ALA A 11 -11.97 -19.55 0.29
N GLY A 12 -11.00 -18.72 -0.09
CA GLY A 12 -9.58 -19.12 -0.20
C GLY A 12 -8.73 -18.80 1.04
N VAL A 13 -9.33 -18.20 2.08
CA VAL A 13 -8.62 -17.82 3.32
C VAL A 13 -8.20 -19.06 4.09
N ALA A 14 -6.92 -19.14 4.46
CA ALA A 14 -6.39 -20.31 5.17
C ALA A 14 -6.52 -20.18 6.69
N ASN A 15 -6.34 -18.97 7.21
CA ASN A 15 -6.36 -18.72 8.65
C ASN A 15 -7.61 -17.92 9.05
N PRO A 16 -8.44 -18.39 9.98
CA PRO A 16 -9.64 -17.65 10.39
C PRO A 16 -9.30 -16.40 11.20
N GLY A 17 -10.30 -15.53 11.38
CA GLY A 17 -10.19 -14.33 12.21
C GLY A 17 -9.32 -13.24 11.59
N ALA A 18 -8.57 -12.51 12.44
CA ALA A 18 -7.79 -11.34 12.02
C ALA A 18 -6.68 -11.68 11.01
N HIS A 19 -6.06 -12.86 11.13
CA HIS A 19 -5.02 -13.28 10.18
C HIS A 19 -5.58 -13.47 8.77
N GLY A 20 -6.80 -14.00 8.63
CA GLY A 20 -7.45 -14.14 7.33
C GLY A 20 -7.75 -12.80 6.67
N PHE A 21 -8.09 -11.78 7.46
CA PHE A 21 -8.17 -10.42 6.94
C PHE A 21 -6.78 -9.92 6.49
N SER A 22 -5.73 -10.18 7.27
CA SER A 22 -4.34 -9.85 6.90
C SER A 22 -3.90 -10.53 5.61
N GLU A 23 -4.26 -11.81 5.37
CA GLU A 23 -3.98 -12.54 4.14
C GLU A 23 -4.57 -11.82 2.92
N ILE A 24 -5.84 -11.42 2.99
CA ILE A 24 -6.51 -10.68 1.92
C ILE A 24 -5.89 -9.29 1.75
N LEU A 25 -5.70 -8.56 2.84
CA LEU A 25 -5.13 -7.21 2.83
C LEU A 25 -3.74 -7.22 2.21
N TYR A 26 -2.90 -8.19 2.58
CA TYR A 26 -1.54 -8.31 2.08
C TYR A 26 -1.51 -8.65 0.59
N ALA A 27 -2.35 -9.58 0.13
CA ALA A 27 -2.43 -9.93 -1.29
C ALA A 27 -2.77 -8.72 -2.17
N PHE A 28 -3.79 -7.93 -1.79
CA PHE A 28 -4.15 -6.72 -2.54
C PHE A 28 -3.12 -5.61 -2.41
N THR A 29 -2.53 -5.42 -1.23
CA THR A 29 -1.49 -4.40 -1.03
C THR A 29 -0.26 -4.71 -1.88
N SER A 30 0.19 -5.97 -1.87
CA SER A 30 1.33 -6.42 -2.68
C SER A 30 1.06 -6.28 -4.17
N ALA A 31 -0.12 -6.71 -4.64
CA ALA A 31 -0.52 -6.60 -6.03
C ALA A 31 -0.62 -5.14 -6.50
N ALA A 32 -1.35 -4.29 -5.77
CA ALA A 32 -1.52 -2.88 -6.11
C ALA A 32 -0.19 -2.09 -6.07
N ASN A 33 0.75 -2.47 -5.21
CA ASN A 33 2.09 -1.87 -5.15
C ASN A 33 3.12 -2.59 -6.03
N ASN A 34 2.71 -3.58 -6.83
CA ASN A 34 3.58 -4.35 -7.72
C ASN A 34 4.81 -4.98 -7.03
N ASN A 35 4.67 -5.40 -5.77
CA ASN A 35 5.76 -6.05 -5.01
C ASN A 35 5.95 -7.51 -5.44
N GLY A 36 4.86 -8.29 -5.42
CA GLY A 36 4.85 -9.71 -5.80
C GLY A 36 5.03 -10.68 -4.62
N SER A 37 5.30 -10.19 -3.41
CA SER A 37 5.26 -11.01 -2.20
C SER A 37 3.84 -11.49 -1.87
N ALA A 38 3.72 -12.62 -1.18
CA ALA A 38 2.45 -13.14 -0.67
C ALA A 38 2.65 -13.86 0.66
N PHE A 39 1.62 -13.89 1.51
CA PHE A 39 1.58 -14.80 2.67
C PHE A 39 1.51 -16.27 2.26
N ALA A 40 1.07 -16.56 1.02
CA ALA A 40 0.95 -17.90 0.44
C ALA A 40 -0.02 -18.86 1.14
N GLY A 41 -0.67 -18.46 2.25
CA GLY A 41 -1.83 -19.17 2.82
C GLY A 41 -3.10 -18.98 1.98
N LEU A 42 -3.33 -17.76 1.46
CA LEU A 42 -4.49 -17.45 0.62
C LEU A 42 -4.45 -18.20 -0.71
N SER A 43 -5.45 -19.04 -0.98
CA SER A 43 -5.62 -19.74 -2.26
C SER A 43 -6.12 -18.77 -3.34
N ALA A 44 -5.17 -18.10 -3.99
CA ALA A 44 -5.45 -17.06 -4.98
C ALA A 44 -5.69 -17.60 -6.41
N ASN A 45 -5.50 -18.90 -6.67
CA ASN A 45 -5.75 -19.49 -8.00
C ASN A 45 -7.24 -19.73 -8.26
N THR A 46 -8.01 -18.65 -8.23
CA THR A 46 -9.43 -18.62 -8.54
C THR A 46 -9.69 -17.54 -9.59
N PRO A 47 -10.74 -17.67 -10.42
CA PRO A 47 -11.10 -16.62 -11.37
C PRO A 47 -11.31 -15.26 -10.68
N PHE A 48 -11.85 -15.25 -9.47
CA PHE A 48 -12.04 -14.05 -8.66
C PHE A 48 -10.72 -13.35 -8.34
N TYR A 49 -9.79 -14.05 -7.68
CA TYR A 49 -8.51 -13.46 -7.27
C TYR A 49 -7.61 -13.15 -8.45
N ASN A 50 -7.51 -14.04 -9.44
CA ASN A 50 -6.72 -13.79 -10.65
C ASN A 50 -7.18 -12.50 -11.35
N THR A 51 -8.50 -12.28 -11.48
CA THR A 51 -9.05 -11.07 -12.11
C THR A 51 -8.81 -9.83 -11.24
N MET A 52 -9.18 -9.89 -9.96
CA MET A 52 -9.10 -8.72 -9.07
C MET A 52 -7.66 -8.28 -8.81
N LEU A 53 -6.73 -9.22 -8.64
CA LEU A 53 -5.31 -8.91 -8.46
C LEU A 53 -4.67 -8.44 -9.77
N ALA A 54 -5.05 -8.99 -10.92
CA ALA A 54 -4.59 -8.48 -12.21
C ALA A 54 -5.01 -7.03 -12.45
N LEU A 55 -6.26 -6.69 -12.14
CA LEU A 55 -6.75 -5.30 -12.20
C LEU A 55 -5.99 -4.40 -11.22
N ALA A 56 -5.77 -4.86 -9.98
CA ALA A 56 -5.00 -4.11 -8.98
C ALA A 56 -3.56 -3.82 -9.45
N MET A 57 -2.86 -4.82 -10.01
CA MET A 57 -1.52 -4.64 -10.58
C MET A 57 -1.53 -3.68 -11.77
N TRP A 58 -2.48 -3.85 -12.69
CA TRP A 58 -2.58 -3.01 -13.89
C TRP A 58 -2.79 -1.54 -13.53
N LEU A 59 -3.75 -1.25 -12.64
CA LEU A 59 -4.01 0.11 -12.15
C LEU A 59 -2.87 0.64 -11.29
N GLY A 60 -2.30 -0.18 -10.41
CA GLY A 60 -1.18 0.19 -9.55
C GLY A 60 0.08 0.55 -10.33
N ARG A 61 0.29 -0.08 -11.50
CA ARG A 61 1.42 0.20 -12.37
C ARG A 61 1.14 1.35 -13.33
N PHE A 62 0.16 1.19 -14.22
CA PHE A 62 -0.05 2.15 -15.30
C PHE A 62 -0.80 3.39 -14.84
N GLY A 63 -1.69 3.26 -13.85
CA GLY A 63 -2.36 4.40 -13.22
C GLY A 63 -1.41 5.33 -12.48
N VAL A 64 -0.22 4.85 -12.07
CA VAL A 64 0.85 5.69 -11.49
C VAL A 64 1.80 6.21 -12.57
N ILE A 65 2.18 5.38 -13.55
CA ILE A 65 3.11 5.80 -14.62
C ILE A 65 2.55 6.99 -15.43
N ILE A 66 1.26 6.95 -15.80
CA ILE A 66 0.63 8.00 -16.62
C ILE A 66 0.75 9.40 -15.97
N PRO A 67 0.30 9.63 -14.72
CA PRO A 67 0.43 10.94 -14.09
C PRO A 67 1.90 11.32 -13.81
N VAL A 68 2.78 10.35 -13.53
CA VAL A 68 4.23 10.64 -13.37
C VAL A 68 4.83 11.16 -14.67
N LEU A 69 4.48 10.58 -15.83
CA LEU A 69 4.91 11.09 -17.13
C LEU A 69 4.33 12.47 -17.44
N ALA A 70 3.08 12.73 -17.05
CA ALA A 70 2.47 14.06 -17.19
C ALA A 70 3.21 15.11 -16.33
N ILE A 71 3.57 14.77 -15.09
CA ILE A 71 4.41 15.61 -14.22
C ILE A 71 5.77 15.85 -14.88
N ALA A 72 6.42 14.81 -15.40
CA ALA A 72 7.71 14.93 -16.08
C ALA A 72 7.63 15.88 -17.29
N GLY A 73 6.61 15.76 -18.14
CA GLY A 73 6.39 16.67 -19.27
C GLY A 73 6.15 18.11 -18.83
N SER A 74 5.35 18.32 -17.78
CA SER A 74 5.10 19.64 -17.19
C SER A 74 6.36 20.27 -16.60
N LEU A 75 7.22 19.48 -15.95
CA LEU A 75 8.49 19.94 -15.40
C LEU A 75 9.54 20.22 -16.48
N ALA A 76 9.59 19.41 -17.55
CA ALA A 76 10.53 19.59 -18.65
C ALA A 76 10.34 20.94 -19.37
N ALA A 77 9.11 21.46 -19.40
CA ALA A 77 8.81 22.77 -19.96
C ALA A 77 9.23 23.96 -19.06
N LYS A 78 9.60 23.72 -17.79
CA LYS A 78 9.94 24.78 -16.83
C LYS A 78 11.44 25.08 -16.83
N LYS A 79 11.79 26.36 -16.73
CA LYS A 79 13.19 26.79 -16.54
C LYS A 79 13.61 26.58 -15.09
N ARG A 80 14.82 26.06 -14.88
CA ARG A 80 15.45 26.00 -13.55
C ARG A 80 15.89 27.41 -13.14
N LEU A 81 15.50 27.84 -11.94
CA LEU A 81 15.86 29.15 -11.38
C LEU A 81 17.12 29.04 -10.49
N PRO A 82 17.90 30.13 -10.35
CA PRO A 82 19.01 30.18 -9.41
C PRO A 82 18.51 30.15 -7.96
N VAL A 83 19.38 29.71 -7.05
CA VAL A 83 19.12 29.68 -5.61
C VAL A 83 19.04 31.10 -5.06
N THR A 84 18.06 31.34 -4.20
CA THR A 84 17.82 32.62 -3.51
C THR A 84 17.75 32.41 -2.00
N ALA A 85 17.71 33.51 -1.23
CA ALA A 85 17.53 33.44 0.23
C ALA A 85 16.25 32.72 0.69
N GLY A 86 15.22 32.65 -0.18
CA GLY A 86 13.98 31.91 0.09
C GLY A 86 14.00 30.43 -0.33
N THR A 87 15.09 29.94 -0.91
CA THR A 87 15.18 28.55 -1.38
C THR A 87 15.47 27.62 -0.21
N MET A 88 14.54 26.70 0.09
CA MET A 88 14.77 25.67 1.11
C MET A 88 15.79 24.63 0.62
N PRO A 89 16.87 24.33 1.38
CA PRO A 89 17.78 23.24 1.04
C PRO A 89 17.07 21.89 1.07
N THR A 90 17.04 21.18 -0.06
CA THR A 90 16.46 19.82 -0.16
C THR A 90 17.48 18.72 0.15
N HIS A 91 18.38 18.99 1.10
CA HIS A 91 19.46 18.11 1.54
C HIS A 91 19.78 18.33 3.02
N GLY A 92 20.55 17.43 3.62
CA GLY A 92 20.91 17.49 5.04
C GLY A 92 19.79 16.99 5.97
N PRO A 93 20.04 16.97 7.29
CA PRO A 93 19.17 16.27 8.24
C PRO A 93 17.73 16.79 8.26
N LEU A 94 17.53 18.10 8.16
CA LEU A 94 16.20 18.70 8.19
C LEU A 94 15.29 18.18 7.07
N PHE A 95 15.77 18.19 5.82
CA PHE A 95 14.98 17.72 4.69
C PHE A 95 14.75 16.21 4.74
N VAL A 96 15.76 15.43 5.19
CA VAL A 96 15.62 13.99 5.38
C VAL A 96 14.51 13.67 6.38
N MET A 97 14.49 14.35 7.54
CA MET A 97 13.46 14.13 8.55
C MET A 97 12.08 14.57 8.06
N LEU A 98 11.99 15.69 7.34
CA LEU A 98 10.74 16.14 6.74
C LEU A 98 10.18 15.12 5.74
N LEU A 99 11.05 14.56 4.88
CA LEU A 99 10.66 13.56 3.89
C LEU A 99 10.18 12.26 4.56
N ILE A 100 10.94 11.76 5.54
CA ILE A 100 10.55 10.58 6.33
C ILE A 100 9.21 10.80 7.01
N GLY A 101 9.05 11.94 7.70
CA GLY A 101 7.82 12.29 8.40
C GLY A 101 6.62 12.33 7.46
N THR A 102 6.79 12.91 6.27
CA THR A 102 5.73 13.00 5.26
C THR A 102 5.31 11.62 4.77
N VAL A 103 6.27 10.76 4.40
CA VAL A 103 5.98 9.39 3.90
C VAL A 103 5.31 8.55 4.99
N LEU A 104 5.83 8.58 6.22
CA LEU A 104 5.27 7.82 7.33
C LEU A 104 3.88 8.31 7.69
N LEU A 105 3.64 9.62 7.76
CA LEU A 105 2.35 10.19 8.14
C LEU A 105 1.27 9.84 7.10
N VAL A 106 1.57 10.01 5.80
CA VAL A 106 0.63 9.63 4.73
C VAL A 106 0.33 8.13 4.76
N GLY A 107 1.36 7.29 4.91
CA GLY A 107 1.19 5.85 4.99
C GLY A 107 0.38 5.41 6.22
N LEU A 108 0.73 5.94 7.39
CA LEU A 108 0.09 5.62 8.66
C LEU A 108 -1.40 6.00 8.63
N LEU A 109 -1.73 7.22 8.23
CA LEU A 109 -3.13 7.67 8.19
C LEU A 109 -3.98 6.87 7.20
N ASN A 110 -3.38 6.36 6.12
CA ASN A 110 -4.10 5.54 5.15
C ASN A 110 -4.31 4.09 5.61
N TYR A 111 -3.33 3.49 6.30
CA TYR A 111 -3.34 2.06 6.61
C TYR A 111 -3.67 1.73 8.07
N VAL A 112 -3.62 2.67 9.02
CA VAL A 112 -3.87 2.40 10.45
C VAL A 112 -5.19 1.66 10.70
N PRO A 113 -6.35 2.07 10.14
CA PRO A 113 -7.60 1.36 10.42
C PRO A 113 -7.57 -0.09 9.95
N ALA A 114 -6.97 -0.37 8.79
CA ALA A 114 -6.83 -1.73 8.28
C ALA A 114 -5.82 -2.54 9.10
N LEU A 115 -4.66 -1.97 9.41
CA LEU A 115 -3.63 -2.66 10.22
C LEU A 115 -4.13 -2.96 11.64
N ALA A 116 -4.96 -2.09 12.22
CA ALA A 116 -5.59 -2.30 13.51
C ALA A 116 -6.45 -3.58 13.52
N LEU A 117 -7.22 -3.81 12.45
CA LEU A 117 -8.15 -4.94 12.33
C LEU A 117 -7.49 -6.26 11.89
N GLY A 118 -6.23 -6.22 11.44
CA GLY A 118 -5.48 -7.40 11.01
C GLY A 118 -4.33 -7.72 11.97
N PRO A 119 -3.08 -7.35 11.62
CA PRO A 119 -1.90 -7.79 12.36
C PRO A 119 -1.82 -7.24 13.79
N VAL A 120 -2.35 -6.03 14.05
CA VAL A 120 -2.28 -5.45 15.41
C VAL A 120 -3.17 -6.21 16.37
N VAL A 121 -4.44 -6.43 16.05
CA VAL A 121 -5.33 -7.21 16.92
C VAL A 121 -4.85 -8.65 17.04
N GLU A 122 -4.32 -9.25 15.97
CA GLU A 122 -3.71 -10.57 16.03
C GLU A 122 -2.57 -10.63 17.04
N HIS A 123 -1.66 -9.65 17.02
CA HIS A 123 -0.56 -9.58 17.99
C HIS A 123 -1.07 -9.41 19.43
N LEU A 124 -2.09 -8.59 19.65
CA LEU A 124 -2.69 -8.39 20.98
C LEU A 124 -3.40 -9.64 21.49
N MET A 125 -3.95 -10.48 20.61
CA MET A 125 -4.57 -11.76 20.98
C MET A 125 -3.54 -12.81 21.42
N LEU A 126 -2.28 -12.72 20.96
CA LEU A 126 -1.21 -13.62 21.40
C LEU A 126 -0.81 -13.38 22.86
N TRP A 127 -0.96 -12.15 23.34
CA TRP A 127 -0.71 -11.76 24.72
C TRP A 127 -2.01 -11.23 25.34
N PRO A 128 -3.04 -12.11 25.54
CA PRO A 128 -4.20 -11.69 26.28
C PRO A 128 -3.70 -11.19 27.63
N GLY A 129 -4.04 -9.94 27.98
CA GLY A 129 -3.62 -9.32 29.23
C GLY A 129 -3.82 -10.29 30.39
N LYS A 130 -2.84 -10.36 31.29
CA LYS A 130 -3.03 -11.04 32.57
C LYS A 130 -4.30 -10.54 33.25
#